data_AF-A0A9W5Z5L6-F1
#
_entry.id   AF-A0A9W5Z5L6-F1
#
_cell.length_a   1.000
_cell.length_b   1.000
_cell.length_c   1.000
_cell.angle_alpha   90.00
_cell.angle_beta   90.00
_cell.angle_gamma   90.00
#
_symmetry.space_group_name_H-M   'P 1'
#
loop_
_entity.id
_entity.type
_entity.pdbx_description
1 polymer ?
#
loop_
_entity_poly.entity_id
_entity_poly.type
_entity_poly.pdbx_seq_one_letter_code
_entity_poly.pdbx_strand_id
1 'polypeptide(L)'
;MSVPVIRLLITKANSGQTRFEKSLYDLIKGLRNHKGTEEEYIQDSLRECKSEIRSQDMDKKATALLKLIYLEMFGYDMSWASFHVLEVMSSAKYLQKRAGYLGAVQSFRPDTEVLMLATNLLKK
;
A
#
# COMPACT_ATOMS: atom_id res chain seq x y z
N MET A 1 -2.56 -44.95 4.71
CA MET A 1 -3.36 -43.71 4.52
C MET A 1 -3.19 -43.24 3.09
N SER A 2 -4.30 -43.05 2.36
CA SER A 2 -4.30 -42.84 0.90
C SER A 2 -3.81 -41.44 0.54
N VAL A 3 -2.86 -41.37 -0.41
CA VAL A 3 -2.26 -40.17 -1.04
C VAL A 3 -3.24 -39.00 -1.28
N PRO A 4 -4.52 -39.19 -1.68
CA PRO A 4 -5.52 -38.12 -1.80
C PRO A 4 -5.80 -37.32 -0.52
N VAL A 5 -5.70 -37.91 0.69
CA VAL A 5 -5.97 -37.18 1.95
C VAL A 5 -4.85 -36.17 2.24
N ILE A 6 -3.61 -36.53 1.94
CA ILE A 6 -2.45 -35.62 2.04
C ILE A 6 -2.62 -34.46 1.06
N ARG A 7 -3.13 -34.73 -0.16
CA ARG A 7 -3.41 -33.68 -1.15
C ARG A 7 -4.54 -32.74 -0.70
N LEU A 8 -5.58 -33.26 -0.03
CA LEU A 8 -6.66 -32.43 0.52
C LEU A 8 -6.19 -31.55 1.69
N LEU A 9 -5.27 -32.06 2.52
CA LEU A 9 -4.63 -31.29 3.60
C LEU A 9 -3.68 -30.21 3.07
N ILE A 10 -2.91 -30.49 2.02
CA ILE A 10 -2.03 -29.50 1.37
C ILE A 10 -2.86 -28.42 0.67
N THR A 11 -4.01 -28.76 0.08
CA THR A 11 -4.88 -27.78 -0.59
C THR A 11 -5.60 -26.87 0.43
N LYS A 12 -5.99 -27.39 1.60
CA LYS A 12 -6.49 -26.58 2.73
C LYS A 12 -5.41 -25.79 3.48
N ALA A 13 -4.15 -26.20 3.41
CA ALA A 13 -3.04 -25.43 3.98
C ALA A 13 -2.70 -24.17 3.16
N ASN A 14 -3.10 -24.11 1.89
CA ASN A 14 -2.93 -22.92 1.05
C ASN A 14 -4.10 -21.91 1.13
N SER A 15 -5.18 -22.21 1.86
CA SER A 15 -6.23 -21.23 2.19
C SER A 15 -5.86 -20.31 3.37
N GLY A 16 -4.58 -20.22 3.69
CA GLY A 16 -4.03 -19.34 4.70
C GLY A 16 -2.66 -18.83 4.27
N GLN A 17 -2.62 -17.98 3.24
CA GLN A 17 -1.46 -17.09 3.12
C GLN A 17 -1.43 -16.25 4.39
N THR A 18 -0.44 -16.57 5.22
CA THR A 18 -0.09 -15.95 6.48
C THR A 18 -0.24 -14.44 6.35
N ARG A 19 -1.23 -13.90 7.07
CA ARG A 19 -1.66 -12.49 7.09
C ARG A 19 -0.63 -11.60 7.81
N PHE A 20 0.66 -11.75 7.47
CA PHE A 20 1.67 -10.74 7.75
C PHE A 20 1.43 -9.57 6.80
N GLU A 21 1.58 -8.35 7.30
CA GLU A 21 1.53 -7.15 6.46
C GLU A 21 2.49 -7.32 5.31
N LYS A 22 1.95 -7.48 4.10
CA LYS A 22 2.76 -7.60 2.88
C LYS A 22 3.56 -6.32 2.76
N SER A 23 4.88 -6.45 2.83
CA SER A 23 5.78 -5.34 2.58
C SER A 23 5.68 -4.88 1.13
N LEU A 24 6.23 -3.71 0.81
CA LEU A 24 6.35 -3.28 -0.59
C LEU A 24 7.10 -4.32 -1.44
N TYR A 25 8.12 -4.97 -0.88
CA TYR A 25 8.87 -6.01 -1.56
C TYR A 25 7.99 -7.21 -1.94
N ASP A 26 7.08 -7.61 -1.04
CA ASP A 26 6.16 -8.73 -1.28
C ASP A 26 5.14 -8.39 -2.37
N LEU A 27 4.67 -7.13 -2.44
CA LEU A 27 3.82 -6.65 -3.53
C LEU A 27 4.55 -6.78 -4.88
N ILE A 28 5.78 -6.29 -4.98
CA ILE A 28 6.58 -6.31 -6.21
C ILE A 28 6.86 -7.75 -6.64
N LYS A 29 7.25 -8.61 -5.69
CA LYS A 29 7.47 -10.03 -5.93
C LYS A 29 6.18 -10.72 -6.37
N GLY A 30 5.06 -10.39 -5.74
CA GLY A 30 3.73 -10.87 -6.08
C GLY A 30 3.35 -10.54 -7.52
N LEU A 31 3.47 -9.28 -7.92
CA LEU A 31 3.21 -8.83 -9.29
C LEU A 31 4.04 -9.60 -10.31
N ARG A 32 5.34 -9.71 -10.08
CA ARG A 32 6.25 -10.43 -10.98
C ARG A 32 5.90 -11.91 -11.16
N ASN A 33 5.27 -12.53 -10.16
CA ASN A 33 4.89 -13.93 -10.18
C ASN A 33 3.51 -14.18 -10.81
N HIS A 34 2.65 -13.16 -10.93
CA HIS A 34 1.30 -13.26 -11.48
C HIS A 34 1.23 -12.81 -12.94
N LYS A 35 2.23 -13.16 -13.75
CA LYS A 35 2.25 -12.81 -15.19
C LYS A 35 1.01 -13.35 -15.90
N GLY A 36 0.22 -12.46 -16.48
CA GLY A 36 -1.04 -12.79 -17.17
C GLY A 36 -2.31 -12.64 -16.31
N THR A 37 -2.18 -12.49 -14.99
CA THR A 37 -3.29 -12.16 -14.07
C THR A 37 -2.95 -10.96 -13.17
N GLU A 38 -2.06 -10.08 -13.65
CA GLU A 38 -1.53 -8.94 -12.91
C GLU A 38 -2.64 -7.98 -12.49
N GLU A 39 -3.63 -7.76 -13.36
CA GLU A 39 -4.73 -6.84 -13.09
C GLU A 39 -5.59 -7.27 -11.88
N GLU A 40 -5.92 -8.57 -11.77
CA GLU A 40 -6.66 -9.11 -10.63
C GLU A 40 -5.85 -8.96 -9.33
N TYR A 41 -4.55 -9.29 -9.39
CA TYR A 41 -3.65 -9.14 -8.25
C TYR A 41 -3.51 -7.67 -7.80
N ILE A 42 -3.47 -6.73 -8.74
CA ILE A 42 -3.42 -5.30 -8.44
C ILE A 42 -4.72 -4.84 -7.80
N GLN A 43 -5.89 -5.26 -8.31
CA GLN A 43 -7.18 -4.91 -7.72
C GLN A 43 -7.31 -5.37 -6.27
N ASP A 44 -6.87 -6.60 -5.98
CA ASP A 44 -6.86 -7.11 -4.62
C ASP A 44 -5.84 -6.37 -3.73
N SER A 45 -4.65 -6.08 -4.26
CA SER A 45 -3.64 -5.28 -3.55
C SER A 45 -4.14 -3.87 -3.23
N LEU A 46 -4.89 -3.22 -4.14
CA LEU A 46 -5.52 -1.93 -3.91
C LEU A 46 -6.59 -1.99 -2.83
N ARG A 47 -7.41 -3.06 -2.79
CA ARG A 47 -8.40 -3.28 -1.72
C ARG A 47 -7.72 -3.42 -0.37
N GLU A 48 -6.64 -4.20 -0.30
CA GLU A 48 -5.82 -4.35 0.91
C GLU A 48 -5.24 -2.98 1.34
N CYS A 49 -4.62 -2.23 0.43
CA CYS A 49 -4.04 -0.92 0.72
C CYS A 49 -5.10 0.09 1.22
N LYS A 50 -6.31 0.10 0.65
CA LYS A 50 -7.44 0.92 1.13
C LYS A 50 -7.86 0.59 2.55
N SER A 51 -7.72 -0.67 2.97
CA SER A 51 -7.98 -1.05 4.37
C SER A 51 -6.83 -0.66 5.28
N GLU A 52 -5.59 -0.88 4.85
CA GLU A 52 -4.41 -0.65 5.68
C GLU A 52 -4.11 0.83 5.93
N ILE A 53 -4.33 1.69 4.93
CA ILE A 53 -4.05 3.12 5.04
C ILE A 53 -4.97 3.84 6.03
N ARG A 54 -6.11 3.23 6.40
CA ARG A 54 -7.02 3.72 7.44
C ARG A 54 -6.59 3.32 8.85
N SER A 55 -5.53 2.53 8.99
CA SER A 55 -5.00 2.12 10.29
C SER A 55 -4.54 3.32 11.13
N GLN A 56 -4.65 3.19 12.44
CA GLN A 56 -4.07 4.14 13.39
C GLN A 56 -2.56 3.93 13.58
N ASP A 57 -2.06 2.76 13.20
CA ASP A 57 -0.62 2.48 13.19
C ASP A 57 0.05 3.21 12.02
N MET A 58 0.90 4.17 12.35
CA MET A 58 1.63 4.99 11.37
C MET A 58 2.68 4.22 10.59
N ASP A 59 3.25 3.15 11.15
CA ASP A 59 4.22 2.30 10.45
C ASP A 59 3.49 1.46 9.38
N LYS A 60 2.31 0.93 9.73
CA LYS A 60 1.40 0.28 8.76
C LYS A 60 0.91 1.25 7.69
N LYS A 61 0.49 2.46 8.08
CA LYS A 61 0.02 3.50 7.16
C LYS A 61 1.10 3.92 6.18
N ALA A 62 2.33 4.12 6.64
CA ALA A 62 3.47 4.44 5.80
C ALA A 62 3.80 3.30 4.82
N THR A 63 3.69 2.04 5.25
CA THR A 63 3.90 0.87 4.39
C THR A 63 2.81 0.77 3.32
N ALA A 64 1.54 0.95 3.68
CA ALA A 64 0.42 1.00 2.74
C ALA A 64 0.59 2.16 1.73
N LEU A 65 1.05 3.32 2.21
CA LEU A 65 1.33 4.47 1.37
C LEU A 65 2.41 4.17 0.33
N LEU A 66 3.52 3.52 0.73
CA LEU A 66 4.57 3.11 -0.19
C LEU A 66 4.06 2.14 -1.27
N LYS A 67 3.16 1.22 -0.90
CA LYS A 67 2.49 0.33 -1.87
C LYS A 67 1.64 1.12 -2.86
N LEU A 68 0.87 2.10 -2.39
CA LEU A 68 0.06 2.94 -3.27
C LEU A 68 0.91 3.79 -4.21
N ILE A 69 2.01 4.38 -3.73
CA ILE A 69 2.96 5.12 -4.58
C ILE A 69 3.50 4.22 -5.69
N TYR A 70 3.83 2.97 -5.37
CA TYR A 70 4.28 2.01 -6.38
C TYR A 70 3.21 1.71 -7.42
N LEU A 71 1.96 1.49 -6.99
CA LEU A 71 0.85 1.25 -7.91
C LEU A 71 0.49 2.50 -8.73
N GLU A 72 0.64 3.70 -8.18
CA GLU A 72 0.45 4.94 -8.92
C GLU A 72 1.44 5.06 -10.09
N MET A 73 2.69 4.60 -9.94
CA MET A 73 3.65 4.54 -11.06
C MET A 73 3.20 3.61 -12.20
N PHE A 74 2.28 2.67 -11.94
CA PHE A 74 1.63 1.82 -12.95
C PHE A 74 0.36 2.47 -13.54
N GLY A 75 0.01 3.67 -13.11
CA GLY A 75 -1.14 4.45 -13.60
C GLY A 75 -2.41 4.35 -12.76
N TYR A 76 -2.35 3.77 -11.56
CA TYR A 76 -3.52 3.65 -10.69
C TYR A 76 -3.77 4.92 -9.86
N ASP A 77 -5.02 5.35 -9.77
CA ASP A 77 -5.36 6.58 -9.03
C ASP A 77 -5.09 6.47 -7.52
N MET A 78 -4.38 7.48 -7.01
CA MET A 78 -4.03 7.66 -5.60
C MET A 78 -4.64 8.93 -4.99
N SER A 79 -5.41 9.73 -5.76
CA SER A 79 -5.96 11.02 -5.31
C SER A 79 -6.80 10.93 -4.04
N TRP A 80 -7.53 9.82 -3.87
CA TRP A 80 -8.34 9.50 -2.69
C TRP A 80 -7.52 9.32 -1.39
N ALA A 81 -6.21 9.08 -1.48
CA ALA A 81 -5.32 8.90 -0.34
C ALA A 81 -4.62 10.20 0.10
N SER A 82 -4.92 11.33 -0.54
CA SER A 82 -4.23 12.61 -0.32
C SER A 82 -4.24 13.10 1.14
N PHE A 83 -5.32 12.89 1.88
CA PHE A 83 -5.36 13.20 3.32
C PHE A 83 -4.45 12.28 4.15
N HIS A 84 -4.39 11.00 3.81
CA HIS A 84 -3.50 10.05 4.50
C HIS A 84 -2.03 10.33 4.21
N VAL A 85 -1.70 10.85 3.02
CA VAL A 85 -0.36 11.35 2.70
C VAL A 85 0.03 12.46 3.67
N LEU A 86 -0.84 13.46 3.89
CA LEU A 86 -0.59 14.55 4.85
C LEU A 86 -0.39 14.04 6.27
N GLU A 87 -1.21 13.09 6.70
CA GLU A 87 -1.11 12.52 8.03
C GLU A 87 0.28 11.88 8.24
N VAL A 88 0.77 11.13 7.24
CA VAL A 88 2.11 10.54 7.25
C VAL A 88 3.22 11.61 7.18
N MET A 89 3.05 12.69 6.41
CA MET A 89 3.98 13.83 6.38
C MET A 89 4.12 14.51 7.73
N SER A 90 3.04 14.56 8.52
CA SER A 90 3.01 15.19 9.84
C SER A 90 3.74 14.40 10.93
N SER A 91 4.15 13.15 10.66
CA SER A 91 4.83 12.30 11.63
C SER A 91 6.16 12.90 12.10
N ALA A 92 6.49 12.66 13.37
CA ALA A 92 7.78 12.99 13.96
C ALA A 92 8.91 12.02 13.54
N LYS A 93 8.58 10.79 13.08
CA LYS A 93 9.57 9.80 12.66
C LYS A 93 10.05 10.08 11.23
N TYR A 94 11.36 10.13 11.03
CA TYR A 94 11.97 10.41 9.72
C TYR A 94 11.53 9.45 8.61
N LEU A 95 11.50 8.14 8.88
CA LEU A 95 11.14 7.13 7.86
C LEU A 95 9.69 7.30 7.36
N GLN A 96 8.76 7.58 8.27
CA GLN A 96 7.35 7.82 7.94
C GLN A 96 7.22 9.14 7.17
N LYS A 97 7.81 10.21 7.70
CA LYS A 97 7.81 11.54 7.07
C LYS A 97 8.35 11.49 5.63
N ARG A 98 9.44 10.75 5.39
CA ARG A 98 10.00 10.53 4.04
C ARG A 98 9.00 9.88 3.09
N ALA A 99 8.28 8.84 3.53
CA ALA A 99 7.25 8.20 2.71
C ALA A 99 6.08 9.16 2.41
N GLY A 100 5.68 9.96 3.40
CA GLY A 100 4.65 11.00 3.23
C GLY A 100 5.05 12.04 2.17
N TYR A 101 6.25 12.61 2.28
CA TYR A 101 6.73 13.58 1.30
C TYR A 101 6.87 12.98 -0.10
N LEU A 102 7.32 11.72 -0.22
CA LEU A 102 7.35 11.02 -1.50
C LEU A 102 5.94 10.90 -2.10
N GLY A 103 4.96 10.50 -1.30
CA GLY A 103 3.57 10.41 -1.74
C GLY A 103 2.99 11.75 -2.18
N ALA A 104 3.34 12.84 -1.49
CA ALA A 104 2.91 14.19 -1.87
C ALA A 104 3.51 14.63 -3.20
N VAL A 105 4.81 14.40 -3.43
CA VAL A 105 5.46 14.73 -4.71
C VAL A 105 4.85 13.95 -5.87
N GLN A 106 4.50 12.68 -5.64
CA GLN A 106 3.94 11.82 -6.68
C GLN A 106 2.46 12.15 -6.98
N SER A 107 1.64 12.36 -5.95
CA SER A 107 0.18 12.42 -6.09
C SER A 107 -0.42 13.83 -6.06
N PHE A 108 0.24 14.82 -5.47
CA PHE A 108 -0.36 16.15 -5.32
C PHE A 108 -0.29 16.92 -6.63
N ARG A 109 -1.45 17.38 -7.06
CA ARG A 109 -1.66 18.25 -8.21
C ARG A 109 -2.11 19.64 -7.73
N PRO A 110 -2.05 20.68 -8.57
CA PRO A 110 -2.44 22.04 -8.17
C PRO A 110 -3.88 22.18 -7.67
N ASP A 111 -4.76 21.27 -8.07
CA ASP A 111 -6.17 21.16 -7.68
C ASP A 111 -6.40 20.30 -6.42
N THR A 112 -5.34 19.78 -5.81
CA THR A 112 -5.46 18.93 -4.61
C THR A 112 -5.91 19.78 -3.41
N GLU A 113 -7.09 19.47 -2.86
CA GLU A 113 -7.73 20.21 -1.76
C GLU A 113 -6.83 20.38 -0.54
N VAL A 114 -5.96 19.40 -0.30
CA VAL A 114 -5.06 19.36 0.86
C VAL A 114 -3.72 20.09 0.65
N LEU A 115 -3.48 20.68 -0.52
CA LEU A 115 -2.21 21.34 -0.87
C LEU A 115 -1.90 22.51 0.08
N MET A 116 -2.91 23.28 0.49
CA MET A 116 -2.72 24.40 1.43
C MET A 116 -2.19 23.91 2.79
N LEU A 117 -2.72 22.80 3.31
CA LEU A 117 -2.26 22.18 4.55
C LEU A 117 -0.84 21.62 4.41
N ALA A 118 -0.50 21.06 3.24
CA ALA A 118 0.85 20.58 2.94
C ALA A 118 1.89 21.70 3.03
N THR A 119 1.59 22.89 2.48
CA THR A 119 2.52 24.03 2.53
C THR A 119 2.77 24.53 3.96
N ASN A 120 1.81 24.39 4.87
CA ASN A 120 2.00 24.75 6.27
C ASN A 120 2.98 23.81 6.99
N LEU A 121 3.06 22.53 6.58
CA LEU A 121 4.03 21.59 7.13
C LEU A 121 5.48 21.87 6.67
N LEU A 122 5.66 22.58 5.55
CA LEU A 122 6.98 22.98 5.04
C LEU A 122 7.53 24.26 5.67
N LYS A 123 6.65 25.13 6.17
CA LYS A 123 7.04 26.41 6.80
C LYS A 123 7.48 26.28 8.26
N LYS A 124 7.41 25.07 8.83
CA LYS A 124 7.68 24.78 10.24
C LYS A 124 9.00 24.02 10.36
#